data_AF-A0A965RP66-F1
#
_entry.id   AF-A0A965RP66-F1
#
_cell.length_a   1.000
_cell.length_b   1.000
_cell.length_c   1.000
_cell.angle_alpha   90.00
_cell.angle_beta   90.00
_cell.angle_gamma   90.00
#
_symmetry.space_group_name_H-M   'P 1'
#
loop_
_entity.id
_entity.type
_entity.pdbx_description
1 polymer ?
#
loop_
_entity_poly.entity_id
_entity_poly.type
_entity_poly.pdbx_seq_one_letter_code
_entity_poly.pdbx_strand_id
1 'polypeptide(L)'
;MLPLKGVLKFDSKISKFLLIGFIIGEVLLVRFVWKQTEPVSLRAALSKEGPRYVLRWVNTDSTVEVKVFPSPIQAVSFAREQLNLKPGVNPEYNDALENIWTRKEMGKEVVFWKTMNLDMVHRLTFQDENHARTFISAFKKGAYSPSPIGHSIHFVQASAQ
;
A
#
# COMPACT_ATOMS: atom_id res chain seq x y z
N MET A 1 68.96 10.23 29.37
CA MET A 1 67.71 11.02 29.26
C MET A 1 67.50 11.36 27.79
N LEU A 2 66.47 10.81 27.15
CA LEU A 2 66.05 11.13 25.77
C LEU A 2 64.72 11.88 25.85
N PRO A 3 64.55 13.06 25.25
CA PRO A 3 63.24 13.70 25.19
C PRO A 3 62.46 13.16 23.97
N LEU A 4 61.50 12.26 24.25
CA LEU A 4 60.39 11.96 23.36
C LEU A 4 59.34 13.07 23.50
N LYS A 5 59.35 14.07 22.60
CA LYS A 5 58.19 14.95 22.38
C LYS A 5 58.05 15.32 20.91
N GLY A 6 57.73 14.33 20.09
CA GLY A 6 57.06 14.56 18.81
C GLY A 6 55.57 14.76 19.07
N VAL A 7 55.16 15.93 19.55
CA VAL A 7 53.75 16.29 19.63
C VAL A 7 53.30 16.59 18.20
N LEU A 8 52.58 15.64 17.60
CA LEU A 8 51.85 15.83 16.35
C LEU A 8 50.90 17.03 16.53
N LYS A 9 51.33 18.22 16.09
CA LYS A 9 50.45 19.37 15.90
C LYS A 9 49.52 19.03 14.74
N PHE A 10 48.37 18.44 15.06
CA PHE A 10 47.30 18.29 14.09
C PHE A 10 46.86 19.68 13.63
N ASP A 11 47.02 19.95 12.34
CA ASP A 11 46.61 21.19 11.72
C ASP A 11 45.10 21.40 11.98
N SER A 12 44.73 22.54 12.57
CA SER A 12 43.35 22.80 13.01
C SER A 12 42.35 22.69 11.85
N LYS A 13 42.80 22.92 10.61
CA LYS A 13 41.98 22.71 9.41
C LYS A 13 41.63 21.24 9.22
N ILE A 14 42.60 20.33 9.35
CA ILE A 14 42.39 18.88 9.25
C ILE A 14 41.41 18.41 10.34
N SER A 15 41.55 18.92 11.57
CA SER A 15 40.62 18.59 12.66
C SER A 15 39.18 19.04 12.39
N LYS A 16 38.99 20.21 11.76
CA LYS A 16 37.67 20.73 11.39
C LYS A 16 37.03 19.94 10.25
N PHE A 17 37.80 19.52 9.25
CA PHE A 17 37.30 18.66 8.17
C PHE A 17 36.87 17.28 8.68
N LEU A 18 37.64 16.69 9.61
CA LEU A 18 37.28 15.43 10.24
C LEU A 18 35.99 15.55 11.06
N LEU A 19 35.81 16.65 11.81
CA LEU A 19 34.58 16.90 12.58
C LEU A 19 33.35 17.05 11.68
N ILE A 20 33.46 17.81 10.58
CA ILE A 20 32.36 17.99 9.62
C ILE A 20 32.01 16.65 8.94
N GLY A 21 33.02 15.88 8.54
CA GLY A 21 32.83 14.55 7.96
C GLY A 21 32.12 13.60 8.91
N PHE A 22 32.48 13.63 10.20
CA PHE A 22 31.83 12.84 11.23
C PHE A 22 30.34 13.22 11.41
N ILE A 23 30.03 14.51 11.49
CA ILE A 23 28.65 15.00 11.61
C ILE A 23 27.81 14.58 10.39
N ILE A 24 28.35 14.74 9.17
CA ILE A 24 27.63 14.32 7.95
C ILE A 24 27.40 12.80 7.96
N GLY A 25 28.42 12.02 8.37
CA GLY A 25 28.32 10.58 8.53
C GLY A 25 27.21 10.17 9.49
N GLU A 26 27.12 10.80 10.66
CA GLU A 26 26.06 10.52 11.65
C GLU A 26 24.68 10.88 11.12
N VAL A 27 24.51 12.04 10.47
CA VAL A 27 23.22 12.44 9.89
C VAL A 27 22.76 11.44 8.82
N LEU A 28 23.67 10.99 7.97
CA LEU A 28 23.38 9.98 6.95
C LEU A 28 23.04 8.62 7.59
N LEU A 29 23.76 8.23 8.63
CA LEU A 29 23.50 7.00 9.37
C LEU A 29 22.12 7.03 10.05
N VAL A 30 21.77 8.12 10.74
CA VAL A 30 20.46 8.28 11.37
C VAL A 30 19.35 8.23 10.33
N ARG A 31 19.51 8.93 9.19
CA ARG A 31 18.54 8.83 8.09
C ARG A 31 18.41 7.43 7.52
N PHE A 32 19.52 6.71 7.39
CA PHE A 32 19.54 5.34 6.90
C PHE A 32 18.82 4.40 7.87
N VAL A 33 19.14 4.48 9.16
CA VAL A 33 18.50 3.67 10.22
C VAL A 33 17.01 3.97 10.27
N TRP A 34 16.61 5.25 10.27
CA TRP A 34 15.20 5.65 10.25
C TRP A 34 14.45 5.07 9.06
N LYS A 35 15.02 5.16 7.85
CA LYS A 35 14.40 4.60 6.65
C LYS A 35 14.25 3.07 6.71
N GLN A 36 15.14 2.36 7.39
CA GLN A 36 15.01 0.92 7.59
C GLN A 36 13.99 0.55 8.67
N THR A 37 13.73 1.43 9.63
CA THR A 37 12.76 1.21 10.71
C THR A 37 11.35 1.72 10.40
N GLU A 38 11.14 2.40 9.28
CA GLU A 38 9.81 2.84 8.88
C GLU A 38 8.88 1.63 8.67
N PRO A 39 7.65 1.65 9.26
CA PRO A 39 6.69 0.58 9.06
C PRO A 39 6.38 0.43 7.57
N VAL A 40 6.54 -0.79 7.05
CA VAL A 40 6.24 -1.09 5.65
C VAL A 40 4.83 -1.65 5.57
N SER A 41 4.05 -1.20 4.60
CA SER A 41 2.72 -1.75 4.37
C SER A 41 2.80 -3.20 3.88
N LEU A 42 2.02 -4.08 4.51
CA LEU A 42 1.98 -5.51 4.19
C LEU A 42 0.85 -5.85 3.22
N ARG A 43 -0.35 -5.35 3.54
CA ARG A 43 -1.58 -5.63 2.81
C ARG A 43 -2.57 -4.50 2.97
N ALA A 44 -3.48 -4.37 2.00
CA ALA A 44 -4.57 -3.42 2.09
C ALA A 44 -5.88 -3.98 1.55
N ALA A 45 -6.98 -3.33 1.90
CA ALA A 45 -8.30 -3.57 1.36
C ALA A 45 -8.93 -2.24 0.94
N LEU A 46 -9.44 -2.17 -0.28
CA LEU A 46 -10.20 -1.02 -0.79
C LEU A 46 -11.67 -1.37 -0.89
N SER A 47 -12.49 -0.75 -0.05
CA SER A 47 -13.94 -0.93 -0.04
C SER A 47 -14.65 0.31 -0.58
N LYS A 48 -15.86 0.12 -1.11
CA LYS A 48 -16.73 1.23 -1.55
C LYS A 48 -17.75 1.54 -0.46
N GLU A 49 -17.78 2.79 -0.03
CA GLU A 49 -18.69 3.31 1.01
C GLU A 49 -19.49 4.49 0.46
N GLY A 50 -20.74 4.24 0.06
CA GLY A 50 -21.57 5.25 -0.61
C GLY A 50 -20.89 5.80 -1.89
N PRO A 51 -20.62 7.12 -2.01
CA PRO A 51 -19.89 7.70 -3.14
C PRO A 51 -18.36 7.71 -2.94
N ARG A 52 -17.85 7.23 -1.80
CA ARG A 52 -16.42 7.27 -1.45
C ARG A 52 -15.79 5.89 -1.43
N TYR A 53 -14.47 5.86 -1.36
CA TYR A 53 -13.65 4.66 -1.35
C TYR A 53 -12.72 4.68 -0.16
N VAL A 54 -12.74 3.63 0.65
CA VAL A 54 -11.97 3.54 1.88
C VAL A 54 -10.86 2.53 1.67
N LEU A 55 -9.62 3.00 1.66
CA LEU A 55 -8.43 2.17 1.66
C LEU A 55 -7.96 1.98 3.11
N ARG A 56 -7.88 0.73 3.55
CA ARG A 56 -7.35 0.36 4.87
C ARG A 56 -6.13 -0.54 4.66
N TRP A 57 -5.02 -0.25 5.32
CA TRP A 57 -3.81 -1.08 5.23
C TRP A 57 -3.24 -1.41 6.60
N VAL A 58 -2.49 -2.51 6.64
CA VAL A 58 -1.82 -3.01 7.83
C VAL A 58 -0.32 -2.93 7.59
N ASN A 59 0.41 -2.35 8.55
CA ASN A 59 1.86 -2.23 8.51
C ASN A 59 2.55 -3.40 9.24
N THR A 60 3.87 -3.51 9.09
CA THR A 60 4.72 -4.51 9.76
C THR A 60 4.64 -4.48 11.29
N ASP A 61 4.34 -3.32 11.88
CA ASP A 61 4.15 -3.12 13.32
C ASP A 61 2.72 -3.42 13.80
N SER A 62 1.88 -4.00 12.94
CA SER A 62 0.45 -4.28 13.18
C SER A 62 -0.43 -3.04 13.36
N THR A 63 0.08 -1.83 13.12
CA THR A 63 -0.77 -0.65 13.04
C THR A 63 -1.68 -0.71 11.82
N VAL A 64 -2.85 -0.10 11.95
CA VAL A 64 -3.84 -0.05 10.88
C VAL A 64 -4.15 1.39 10.56
N GLU A 65 -3.92 1.76 9.31
CA GLU A 65 -4.20 3.09 8.80
C GLU A 65 -5.34 3.05 7.80
N VAL A 66 -6.03 4.18 7.67
CA VAL A 66 -7.20 4.33 6.82
C VAL A 66 -7.14 5.65 6.08
N LYS A 67 -7.45 5.64 4.79
CA LYS A 67 -7.57 6.85 3.97
C LYS A 67 -8.78 6.74 3.05
N VAL A 68 -9.50 7.86 2.92
CA VAL A 68 -10.71 7.96 2.12
C VAL A 68 -10.41 8.71 0.83
N PHE A 69 -10.91 8.19 -0.28
CA PHE A 69 -10.72 8.72 -1.63
C PHE A 69 -12.06 8.97 -2.31
N PRO A 70 -12.14 9.98 -3.20
CA PRO A 70 -13.32 10.20 -4.05
C PRO A 70 -13.38 9.23 -5.24
N SER A 71 -12.27 8.57 -5.59
CA SER A 71 -12.18 7.67 -6.74
C SER A 71 -11.34 6.43 -6.40
N PRO A 72 -11.74 5.22 -6.87
CA PRO A 72 -10.94 4.03 -6.64
C PRO A 72 -9.64 4.05 -7.44
N ILE A 73 -9.59 4.81 -8.54
CA ILE A 73 -8.38 4.97 -9.35
C ILE A 73 -7.30 5.68 -8.50
N GLN A 74 -7.68 6.76 -7.81
CA GLN A 74 -6.77 7.47 -6.91
C GLN A 74 -6.32 6.59 -5.75
N ALA A 75 -7.23 5.80 -5.17
CA ALA A 75 -6.88 4.87 -4.10
C ALA A 75 -5.89 3.79 -4.56
N VAL A 76 -6.09 3.24 -5.76
CA VAL A 76 -5.18 2.25 -6.36
C VAL A 76 -3.82 2.87 -6.68
N SER A 77 -3.77 4.09 -7.23
CA SER A 77 -2.51 4.82 -7.46
C SER A 77 -1.77 5.08 -6.16
N PHE A 78 -2.47 5.54 -5.12
CA PHE A 78 -1.88 5.74 -3.80
C PHE A 78 -1.32 4.43 -3.23
N ALA A 79 -2.08 3.33 -3.29
CA ALA A 79 -1.62 2.03 -2.82
C ALA A 79 -0.34 1.59 -3.55
N ARG A 80 -0.25 1.82 -4.86
CA ARG A 80 0.94 1.47 -5.65
C ARG A 80 2.13 2.35 -5.35
N GLU A 81 1.94 3.66 -5.44
CA GLU A 81 3.02 4.64 -5.44
C GLU A 81 3.54 4.94 -4.03
N GLN A 82 2.66 4.93 -3.03
CA GLN A 82 3.00 5.31 -1.65
C GLN A 82 3.18 4.10 -0.74
N LEU A 83 2.41 3.02 -0.96
CA LEU A 83 2.45 1.83 -0.10
C LEU A 83 3.20 0.65 -0.73
N ASN A 84 3.62 0.76 -2.00
CA ASN A 84 4.19 -0.34 -2.78
C ASN A 84 3.28 -1.60 -2.80
N LEU A 85 1.97 -1.39 -2.89
CA LEU A 85 0.96 -2.45 -2.93
C LEU A 85 0.27 -2.53 -4.29
N LYS A 86 -0.12 -3.74 -4.71
CA LYS A 86 -0.88 -3.98 -5.94
C LYS A 86 -2.08 -4.90 -5.68
N PRO A 87 -3.18 -4.79 -6.44
CA PRO A 87 -4.27 -5.75 -6.37
C PRO A 87 -3.74 -7.17 -6.60
N GLY A 88 -4.14 -8.11 -5.75
CA GLY A 88 -3.69 -9.49 -5.83
C GLY A 88 -4.56 -10.43 -5.01
N VAL A 89 -4.32 -11.74 -5.17
CA VAL A 89 -5.11 -12.81 -4.55
C VAL A 89 -5.06 -12.70 -3.02
N ASN A 90 -6.22 -12.82 -2.36
CA ASN A 90 -6.27 -12.93 -0.91
C ASN A 90 -5.98 -14.38 -0.47
N PRO A 91 -4.87 -14.67 0.22
CA PRO A 91 -4.58 -16.02 0.69
C PRO A 91 -5.54 -16.54 1.76
N GLU A 92 -6.20 -15.64 2.51
CA GLU A 92 -7.19 -16.01 3.53
C GLU A 92 -8.55 -16.36 2.92
N TYR A 93 -8.79 -15.96 1.67
CA TYR A 93 -10.05 -16.18 0.97
C TYR A 93 -9.80 -16.87 -0.36
N ASN A 94 -9.68 -18.20 -0.29
CA ASN A 94 -9.46 -19.06 -1.44
C ASN A 94 -10.77 -19.43 -2.16
N ASP A 95 -11.48 -18.42 -2.66
CA ASP A 95 -12.71 -18.63 -3.41
C ASP A 95 -12.60 -17.96 -4.78
N ALA A 96 -12.72 -18.77 -5.82
CA ALA A 96 -12.55 -18.32 -7.19
C ALA A 96 -13.82 -17.62 -7.68
N LEU A 97 -13.63 -16.61 -8.52
CA LEU A 97 -14.73 -15.95 -9.21
C LEU A 97 -15.36 -16.94 -10.20
N GLU A 98 -16.65 -17.25 -10.03
CA GLU A 98 -17.42 -18.07 -10.97
C GLU A 98 -17.87 -17.21 -12.15
N ASN A 99 -18.51 -16.08 -11.85
CA ASN A 99 -19.04 -15.19 -12.87
C ASN A 99 -19.09 -13.74 -12.38
N ILE A 100 -18.97 -12.78 -13.31
CA ILE A 100 -19.12 -11.36 -13.07
C ILE A 100 -19.80 -10.69 -14.27
N TRP A 101 -20.85 -9.93 -14.02
CA TRP A 101 -21.59 -9.23 -15.07
C TRP A 101 -22.05 -7.85 -14.61
N THR A 102 -22.41 -7.02 -15.58
CA THR A 102 -22.81 -5.64 -15.34
C THR A 102 -24.18 -5.36 -15.92
N ARG A 103 -24.94 -4.50 -15.27
CA ARG A 103 -26.19 -3.94 -15.79
C ARG A 103 -26.24 -2.45 -15.52
N LYS A 104 -26.72 -1.70 -16.50
CA LYS A 104 -27.01 -0.28 -16.36
C LYS A 104 -28.43 -0.11 -15.82
N GLU A 105 -28.55 0.48 -14.64
CA GLU A 105 -29.84 0.72 -13.96
C GLU A 105 -29.94 2.20 -13.58
N MET A 106 -30.92 2.92 -14.12
CA MET A 106 -31.17 4.34 -13.81
C MET A 106 -29.92 5.23 -13.93
N GLY A 107 -29.11 5.01 -14.98
CA GLY A 107 -27.87 5.76 -15.21
C GLY A 107 -26.69 5.37 -14.30
N LYS A 108 -26.84 4.37 -13.43
CA LYS A 108 -25.78 3.81 -12.60
C LYS A 108 -25.32 2.48 -13.17
N GLU A 109 -24.07 2.12 -12.92
CA GLU A 109 -23.56 0.79 -13.22
C GLU A 109 -23.68 -0.13 -12.03
N VAL A 110 -24.30 -1.29 -12.22
CA VAL A 110 -24.49 -2.31 -11.19
C VAL A 110 -23.66 -3.53 -11.57
N VAL A 111 -22.67 -3.82 -10.74
CA VAL A 111 -21.78 -4.97 -10.87
C VAL A 111 -22.32 -6.09 -9.99
N PHE A 112 -22.55 -7.24 -10.61
CA PHE A 112 -22.92 -8.47 -9.92
C PHE A 112 -21.81 -9.49 -10.08
N TRP A 113 -21.60 -10.30 -9.05
CA TRP A 113 -20.68 -11.43 -9.16
C TRP A 113 -21.09 -12.57 -8.26
N LYS A 114 -20.58 -13.76 -8.60
CA LYS A 114 -20.75 -14.99 -7.85
C LYS A 114 -19.39 -15.67 -7.76
N THR A 115 -19.10 -16.26 -6.61
CA THR A 115 -17.91 -17.08 -6.41
C THR A 115 -18.28 -18.56 -6.36
N MET A 116 -17.32 -19.44 -6.58
CA MET A 116 -17.56 -20.88 -6.73
C MET A 116 -18.13 -21.52 -5.45
N ASN A 117 -17.68 -21.06 -4.28
CA ASN A 117 -18.01 -21.68 -3.00
C ASN A 117 -19.14 -20.98 -2.24
N LEU A 118 -19.60 -19.81 -2.70
CA LEU A 118 -20.74 -19.11 -2.08
C LEU A 118 -21.95 -19.14 -3.02
N ASP A 119 -23.04 -19.75 -2.55
CA ASP A 119 -24.32 -19.75 -3.25
C ASP A 119 -25.08 -18.43 -3.05
N MET A 120 -24.40 -17.31 -3.29
CA MET A 120 -24.98 -15.98 -3.18
C MET A 120 -24.47 -15.09 -4.31
N VAL A 121 -25.39 -14.36 -4.92
CA VAL A 121 -25.04 -13.30 -5.88
C VAL A 121 -24.78 -12.02 -5.12
N HIS A 122 -23.56 -11.50 -5.24
CA HIS A 122 -23.17 -10.22 -4.67
C HIS A 122 -23.46 -9.06 -5.63
N ARG A 123 -23.57 -7.85 -5.09
CA ARG A 123 -23.92 -6.64 -5.85
C ARG A 123 -23.19 -5.41 -5.33
N LEU A 124 -22.68 -4.58 -6.25
CA LEU A 124 -22.23 -3.22 -5.97
C LEU A 124 -22.75 -2.26 -7.04
N THR A 125 -23.15 -1.07 -6.62
CA THR A 125 -23.64 0.00 -7.53
C THR A 125 -22.67 1.17 -7.56
N PHE A 126 -22.37 1.64 -8.77
CA PHE A 126 -21.42 2.71 -9.08
C PHE A 126 -22.13 3.83 -9.84
N GLN A 127 -21.82 5.07 -9.51
CA GLN A 127 -22.28 6.24 -10.27
C GLN A 127 -21.47 6.43 -11.55
N ASP A 128 -20.20 5.99 -11.55
CA ASP A 128 -19.25 6.13 -12.65
C ASP A 128 -18.86 4.75 -13.18
N GLU A 129 -18.93 4.58 -14.50
CA GLU A 129 -18.58 3.34 -15.19
C GLU A 129 -17.10 2.96 -15.00
N ASN A 130 -16.18 3.93 -15.00
CA ASN A 130 -14.75 3.69 -14.80
C ASN A 130 -14.46 3.15 -13.39
N HIS A 131 -15.25 3.60 -12.40
CA HIS A 131 -15.15 3.07 -11.05
C HIS A 131 -15.60 1.61 -11.00
N ALA A 132 -16.70 1.26 -11.68
CA ALA A 132 -17.14 -0.13 -11.82
C ALA A 132 -16.07 -0.99 -12.51
N ARG A 133 -15.50 -0.50 -13.63
CA ARG A 133 -14.43 -1.19 -14.38
C ARG A 133 -13.20 -1.49 -13.53
N THR A 134 -12.85 -0.62 -12.58
CA THR A 134 -11.72 -0.85 -11.66
C THR A 134 -11.98 -2.08 -10.77
N PHE A 135 -13.17 -2.17 -10.16
CA PHE A 135 -13.56 -3.32 -9.35
C PHE A 135 -13.66 -4.61 -10.17
N ILE A 136 -14.30 -4.55 -11.34
CA ILE A 136 -14.43 -5.70 -12.24
C ILE A 136 -13.05 -6.24 -12.64
N SER A 137 -12.14 -5.36 -13.04
CA SER A 137 -10.78 -5.74 -13.45
C SER A 137 -10.01 -6.39 -12.30
N ALA A 138 -10.12 -5.84 -11.08
CA ALA A 138 -9.49 -6.41 -9.91
C ALA A 138 -10.07 -7.78 -9.53
N PHE A 139 -11.40 -7.92 -9.53
CA PHE A 139 -12.06 -9.18 -9.17
C PHE A 139 -11.76 -10.29 -10.18
N LYS A 140 -11.75 -9.98 -11.49
CA LYS A 140 -11.33 -10.93 -12.53
C LYS A 140 -9.88 -11.41 -12.37
N LYS A 141 -9.03 -10.63 -11.71
CA LYS A 141 -7.64 -10.99 -11.38
C LYS A 141 -7.51 -11.74 -10.04
N GLY A 142 -8.62 -12.10 -9.41
CA GLY A 142 -8.63 -12.79 -8.12
C GLY A 142 -8.41 -11.87 -6.92
N ALA A 143 -8.39 -10.54 -7.10
CA ALA A 143 -8.20 -9.60 -6.00
C ALA A 143 -9.48 -9.32 -5.22
N TYR A 144 -10.50 -10.15 -5.35
CA TYR A 144 -11.71 -10.04 -4.54
C TYR A 144 -11.44 -10.50 -3.11
N SER A 145 -11.92 -9.75 -2.13
CA SER A 145 -12.02 -10.20 -0.75
C SER A 145 -13.32 -9.71 -0.12
N PRO A 146 -14.08 -10.59 0.56
CA PRO A 146 -15.06 -10.12 1.52
C PRO A 146 -14.32 -9.42 2.67
N SER A 147 -14.94 -8.40 3.26
CA SER A 147 -14.45 -7.70 4.44
C SER A 147 -15.62 -7.41 5.39
N PRO A 148 -15.36 -7.11 6.67
CA PRO A 148 -16.39 -6.73 7.63
C PRO A 148 -17.19 -5.48 7.20
N ILE A 149 -16.60 -4.61 6.39
CA ILE A 149 -17.22 -3.40 5.84
C ILE A 149 -17.77 -3.62 4.42
N GLY A 150 -17.96 -4.88 4.02
CA GLY A 150 -18.48 -5.25 2.70
C GLY A 150 -17.40 -5.72 1.73
N HIS A 151 -17.66 -5.59 0.44
CA HIS A 151 -16.82 -6.15 -0.62
C HIS A 151 -15.64 -5.23 -0.98
N SER A 152 -14.45 -5.83 -1.09
CA SER A 152 -13.21 -5.07 -1.22
C SER A 152 -12.28 -5.63 -2.30
N ILE A 153 -11.43 -4.75 -2.83
CA ILE A 153 -10.24 -5.14 -3.59
C ILE A 153 -9.11 -5.38 -2.59
N HIS A 154 -8.56 -6.59 -2.60
CA HIS A 154 -7.40 -6.96 -1.79
C HIS A 154 -6.11 -6.53 -2.48
N PHE A 155 -5.19 -5.98 -1.70
CA PHE A 155 -3.86 -5.58 -2.14
C PHE A 155 -2.80 -6.34 -1.38
N VAL A 156 -1.80 -6.81 -2.12
CA VAL A 156 -0.61 -7.50 -1.64
C VAL A 156 0.62 -6.68 -1.98
N GLN A 157 1.75 -6.96 -1.34
CA GLN A 157 3.02 -6.33 -1.71
C GLN A 157 3.31 -6.53 -3.19
N ALA A 158 3.72 -5.43 -3.84
CA ALA A 158 4.27 -5.51 -5.17
C ALA A 158 5.64 -6.18 -5.07
N SER A 159 5.69 -7.49 -5.35
CA SER A 159 6.96 -8.17 -5.61
C SER A 159 7.73 -7.40 -6.69
N ALA A 160 9.00 -7.11 -6.44
CA ALA A 160 9.92 -6.55 -7.42
C ALA A 160 9.94 -7.50 -8.63
N GLN A 161 9.50 -6.99 -9.78
CA GLN A 161 9.64 -7.68 -11.07
C GLN A 161 11.00 -7.35 -11.66
#